data_AF-B9TQN5-F1
#
_entry.id   AF-B9TQN5-F1
#
_cell.length_a   1.000
_cell.length_b   1.000
_cell.length_c   1.000
_cell.angle_alpha   90.00
_cell.angle_beta   90.00
_cell.angle_gamma   90.00
#
_symmetry.space_group_name_H-M   'P 1'
#
loop_
_entity.id
_entity.type
_entity.pdbx_description
1 polymer ?
#
loop_
_entity_poly.entity_id
_entity_poly.type
_entity_poly.pdbx_seq_one_letter_code
_entity_poly.pdbx_strand_id
1 'polypeptide(L)'
;MRYTDGRCGMSTALLILNEDMPYLVDSFVMALRRQRVVASGVMNAVLPVRRDEAGRVVAVGEAGAPLESYVLCLLAEDLPQDELSQLIERIQMVARDAAIVHRDAVAMADRMTAVAAAAAAQGTPSGQEVAAFLEWAKNEGFEPFGYAYYFVKPGVRELERDIPSRIG
;
A
#
# COMPACT_ATOMS: atom_id res chain seq x y z
N MET A 1 16.98 -15.53 -3.10
CA MET A 1 18.32 -15.89 -3.64
C MET A 1 19.31 -15.84 -2.49
N ARG A 2 20.46 -16.51 -2.55
CA ARG A 2 21.54 -16.31 -1.57
C ARG A 2 22.64 -15.43 -2.17
N TYR A 3 23.29 -14.63 -1.34
CA TYR A 3 24.43 -13.79 -1.72
C TYR A 3 25.53 -13.87 -0.65
N THR A 4 26.77 -13.58 -1.04
CA THR A 4 27.89 -13.49 -0.10
C THR A 4 27.89 -12.09 0.51
N ASP A 5 27.79 -11.99 1.83
CA ASP A 5 27.85 -10.71 2.52
C ASP A 5 29.28 -10.14 2.54
N GLY A 6 29.42 -8.89 2.99
CA GLY A 6 30.72 -8.23 3.14
C GLY A 6 31.63 -8.85 4.22
N ARG A 7 31.17 -9.91 4.92
CA ARG A 7 31.89 -10.66 5.96
C ARG A 7 32.19 -12.10 5.52
N CYS A 8 32.00 -12.44 4.25
CA CYS A 8 32.18 -13.78 3.68
C CYS A 8 31.20 -14.85 4.24
N GLY A 9 30.09 -14.43 4.86
CA GLY A 9 28.96 -15.28 5.20
C GLY A 9 27.95 -15.40 4.05
N MET A 10 27.13 -16.44 4.08
CA MET A 10 25.97 -16.55 3.18
C MET A 10 24.78 -15.83 3.81
N SER A 11 24.09 -15.02 3.01
CA SER A 11 22.90 -14.28 3.42
C SER A 11 21.81 -14.38 2.37
N THR A 12 20.55 -14.12 2.75
CA THR A 12 19.42 -14.14 1.82
C THR A 12 19.20 -12.78 1.16
N ALA A 13 18.93 -12.77 -0.13
CA ALA A 13 18.49 -11.61 -0.90
C ALA A 13 17.07 -11.85 -1.47
N LEU A 14 16.20 -10.86 -1.31
CA LEU A 14 14.84 -10.85 -1.81
C LEU A 14 14.70 -9.77 -2.88
N LEU A 15 14.35 -10.18 -4.10
CA LEU A 15 14.00 -9.27 -5.18
C LEU A 15 12.47 -9.28 -5.34
N ILE A 16 11.87 -8.12 -5.19
CA ILE A 16 10.43 -7.90 -5.31
C ILE A 16 10.19 -7.10 -6.58
N LEU A 17 9.33 -7.61 -7.45
CA LEU A 17 8.89 -6.94 -8.66
C LEU A 17 7.39 -6.66 -8.51
N ASN A 18 7.01 -5.40 -8.62
CA ASN A 18 5.62 -4.97 -8.50
C ASN A 18 5.33 -3.87 -9.51
N GLU A 19 4.07 -3.67 -9.88
CA GLU A 19 3.66 -2.44 -10.56
C GLU A 19 4.02 -1.23 -9.68
N ASP A 20 4.46 -0.13 -10.29
CA ASP A 20 4.83 1.06 -9.53
C ASP A 20 3.60 1.70 -8.88
N MET A 21 3.66 1.87 -7.57
CA MET A 21 2.61 2.51 -6.78
C MET A 21 3.22 3.13 -5.51
N PRO A 22 2.54 4.12 -4.91
CA PRO A 22 3.03 4.77 -3.70
C PRO A 22 3.28 3.80 -2.53
N TYR A 23 4.23 4.15 -1.66
CA TYR A 23 4.49 3.51 -0.35
C TYR A 23 5.00 2.05 -0.35
N LEU A 24 5.32 1.45 -1.50
CA LEU A 24 5.80 0.06 -1.56
C LEU A 24 7.06 -0.19 -0.72
N VAL A 25 8.10 0.62 -0.90
CA VAL A 25 9.41 0.41 -0.25
C VAL A 25 9.26 0.45 1.27
N ASP A 26 8.59 1.47 1.80
CA ASP A 26 8.35 1.61 3.24
C ASP A 26 7.50 0.45 3.78
N SER A 27 6.49 0.02 3.02
CA SER A 27 5.64 -1.10 3.42
C SER A 27 6.42 -2.41 3.50
N PHE A 28 7.34 -2.67 2.56
CA PHE A 28 8.22 -3.84 2.61
C PHE A 28 9.22 -3.77 3.77
N VAL A 29 9.80 -2.60 4.04
CA VAL A 29 10.67 -2.38 5.20
C VAL A 29 9.92 -2.62 6.51
N MET A 30 8.67 -2.15 6.61
CA MET A 30 7.82 -2.39 7.77
C MET A 30 7.48 -3.88 7.93
N ALA A 31 7.20 -4.60 6.85
CA ALA A 31 6.95 -6.04 6.87
C ALA A 31 8.17 -6.83 7.40
N LEU A 32 9.37 -6.49 6.91
CA LEU A 32 10.63 -7.06 7.38
C LEU A 32 10.84 -6.81 8.88
N ARG A 33 10.68 -5.54 9.31
CA ARG A 33 10.79 -5.17 10.73
C ARG A 33 9.78 -5.90 11.62
N ARG A 34 8.54 -6.08 11.15
CA ARG A 34 7.49 -6.80 11.90
C ARG A 34 7.82 -8.29 12.06
N GLN A 35 8.56 -8.88 11.12
CA GLN A 35 9.09 -10.24 11.24
C GLN A 35 10.44 -10.32 11.95
N ARG A 36 10.95 -9.20 12.48
CA ARG A 36 12.28 -9.08 13.12
C ARG A 36 13.44 -9.46 12.20
N VAL A 37 13.22 -9.41 10.88
CA VAL A 37 14.25 -9.64 9.87
C VAL A 37 14.99 -8.33 9.61
N VAL A 38 16.30 -8.33 9.78
CA VAL A 38 17.14 -7.16 9.55
C VAL A 38 17.55 -7.10 8.08
N ALA A 39 17.27 -5.97 7.42
CA ALA A 39 17.82 -5.69 6.09
C ALA A 39 19.15 -4.93 6.23
N SER A 40 20.21 -5.50 5.66
CA SER A 40 21.52 -4.85 5.50
C SER A 40 21.50 -3.75 4.45
N GLY A 41 20.58 -3.84 3.48
CA GLY A 41 20.41 -2.84 2.44
C GLY A 41 19.08 -3.01 1.73
N VAL A 42 18.49 -1.89 1.34
CA VAL A 42 17.29 -1.84 0.51
C VAL A 42 17.59 -0.90 -0.64
N MET A 43 17.48 -1.39 -1.87
CA MET A 43 17.67 -0.61 -3.08
C MET A 43 16.39 -0.69 -3.90
N ASN A 44 15.96 0.43 -4.45
CA ASN A 44 14.79 0.50 -5.31
C ASN A 44 15.13 1.17 -6.65
N ALA A 45 14.51 0.69 -7.72
CA ALA A 45 14.54 1.31 -9.03
C ALA A 45 13.14 1.23 -9.64
N VAL A 46 12.67 2.32 -10.23
CA VAL A 46 11.43 2.35 -11.00
C VAL A 46 11.81 2.33 -12.48
N LEU A 47 11.31 1.36 -13.22
CA LEU A 47 11.70 1.11 -14.61
C LEU A 47 10.44 1.00 -15.48
N PRO A 48 10.41 1.62 -16.68
CA PRO A 48 9.40 1.32 -17.69
C PRO A 48 9.64 -0.11 -18.22
N VAL A 49 8.69 -1.00 -18.06
CA VAL A 49 8.81 -2.41 -18.43
C VAL A 49 7.56 -2.85 -19.18
N ARG A 50 7.78 -3.50 -20.33
CA ARG A 50 6.70 -4.16 -21.09
C ARG A 50 6.83 -5.66 -20.95
N ARG A 51 5.72 -6.32 -20.63
CA ARG A 51 5.60 -7.79 -20.54
C ARG A 51 4.67 -8.35 -21.61
N ASP A 52 4.89 -9.60 -22.00
CA ASP A 52 3.94 -10.36 -22.83
C ASP A 52 2.76 -10.90 -22.00
N GLU A 53 1.78 -11.51 -22.66
CA GLU A 53 0.63 -12.15 -21.97
C GLU A 53 1.03 -13.31 -21.05
N ALA A 54 2.23 -13.87 -21.23
CA ALA A 54 2.81 -14.90 -20.36
C ALA A 54 3.61 -14.30 -19.18
N GLY A 55 3.63 -12.98 -19.02
CA GLY A 55 4.33 -12.26 -17.95
C GLY A 55 5.85 -12.15 -18.15
N ARG A 56 6.40 -12.50 -19.32
CA ARG A 56 7.83 -12.38 -19.63
C ARG A 56 8.16 -10.96 -20.06
N VAL A 57 9.29 -10.45 -19.59
CA VAL A 57 9.81 -9.13 -19.98
C VAL A 57 10.20 -9.16 -21.45
N VAL A 58 9.61 -8.28 -22.25
CA VAL A 58 9.87 -8.15 -23.69
C VAL A 58 10.62 -6.86 -24.04
N ALA A 59 10.53 -5.82 -23.21
CA ALA A 59 11.32 -4.61 -23.34
C ALA A 59 11.46 -3.86 -22.00
N VAL A 60 12.53 -3.09 -21.86
CA VAL A 60 12.81 -2.23 -20.69
C VAL A 60 13.28 -0.87 -21.19
N GLY A 61 12.78 0.22 -20.59
CA GLY A 61 13.14 1.60 -20.93
C GLY A 61 12.40 2.19 -22.14
N GLU A 62 11.37 1.50 -22.66
CA GLU A 62 10.49 2.06 -23.69
C GLU A 62 9.64 3.21 -23.11
N ALA A 63 9.63 4.35 -23.80
CA ALA A 63 8.81 5.50 -23.40
C ALA A 63 7.32 5.13 -23.45
N GLY A 64 6.59 5.41 -22.37
CA GLY A 64 5.16 5.09 -22.26
C GLY A 64 4.84 3.65 -21.87
N ALA A 65 5.85 2.80 -21.64
CA ALA A 65 5.61 1.48 -21.03
C ALA A 65 5.16 1.62 -19.57
N PRO A 66 4.36 0.66 -19.04
CA PRO A 66 4.01 0.62 -17.63
C PRO A 66 5.24 0.67 -16.72
N LEU A 67 5.14 1.38 -15.60
CA LEU A 67 6.22 1.48 -14.63
C LEU A 67 6.16 0.29 -13.66
N GLU A 68 7.30 -0.36 -13.44
CA GLU A 68 7.48 -1.40 -12.45
C GLU A 68 8.49 -0.95 -11.39
N SER A 69 8.15 -1.18 -10.13
CA SER A 69 9.01 -0.98 -8.97
C SER A 69 9.80 -2.25 -8.68
N TYR A 70 11.12 -2.16 -8.80
CA TYR A 70 12.08 -3.21 -8.47
C TYR A 70 12.69 -2.90 -7.12
N VAL A 71 12.43 -3.74 -6.12
CA VAL A 71 12.97 -3.57 -4.76
C VAL A 71 13.85 -4.75 -4.42
N LEU A 72 15.14 -4.50 -4.20
CA LEU A 72 16.10 -5.48 -3.73
C LEU A 72 16.37 -5.27 -2.24
N CYS A 73 15.99 -6.25 -1.44
CA CYS A 73 16.27 -6.31 -0.01
C CYS A 73 17.39 -7.33 0.24
N LEU A 74 18.52 -6.86 0.75
CA LEU A 74 19.62 -7.68 1.24
C LEU A 74 19.42 -7.93 2.72
N LEU A 75 19.17 -9.18 3.12
CA LEU A 75 18.94 -9.54 4.51
C LEU A 75 20.28 -9.77 5.22
N ALA A 76 20.34 -9.52 6.53
CA ALA A 76 21.55 -9.69 7.32
C ALA A 76 21.93 -11.16 7.56
N GLU A 77 20.98 -12.07 7.42
CA GLU A 77 21.14 -13.49 7.73
C GLU A 77 20.63 -14.39 6.59
N ASP A 78 21.04 -15.66 6.61
CA ASP A 78 20.46 -16.70 5.76
C ASP A 78 19.22 -17.25 6.46
N LEU A 79 18.03 -16.99 5.89
CA LEU A 79 16.78 -17.44 6.47
C LEU A 79 16.55 -18.93 6.14
N PRO A 80 16.06 -19.73 7.11
CA PRO A 80 15.57 -21.06 6.80
C PRO A 80 14.33 -20.99 5.90
N GLN A 81 14.06 -22.08 5.18
CA GLN A 81 13.06 -22.10 4.09
C GLN A 81 11.64 -21.75 4.58
N ASP A 82 11.26 -22.19 5.77
CA ASP A 82 9.96 -21.95 6.38
C ASP A 82 9.77 -20.47 6.76
N GLU A 83 10.77 -19.85 7.38
CA GLU A 83 10.75 -18.42 7.69
C GLU A 83 10.75 -17.57 6.42
N LEU A 84 11.55 -17.94 5.42
CA LEU A 84 11.55 -17.28 4.12
C LEU A 84 10.18 -17.36 3.43
N SER A 85 9.51 -18.51 3.51
CA SER A 85 8.17 -18.70 2.93
C SER A 85 7.14 -17.80 3.62
N GLN A 86 7.16 -17.73 4.95
CA GLN A 86 6.30 -16.83 5.72
C GLN A 86 6.57 -15.36 5.40
N LEU A 87 7.84 -14.98 5.23
CA LEU A 87 8.21 -13.62 4.85
C LEU A 87 7.68 -13.28 3.46
N ILE A 88 7.82 -14.18 2.48
CA ILE A 88 7.29 -14.01 1.12
C ILE A 88 5.77 -13.81 1.15
N GLU A 89 5.04 -14.66 1.89
CA GLU A 89 3.58 -14.53 2.02
C GLU A 89 3.16 -13.18 2.59
N ARG A 90 3.89 -12.68 3.60
CA ARG A 90 3.63 -11.36 4.18
C ARG A 90 3.96 -10.22 3.23
N ILE A 91 5.06 -10.29 2.50
CA ILE A 91 5.41 -9.29 1.49
C ILE A 91 4.35 -9.23 0.39
N GLN A 92 3.87 -10.40 -0.07
CA GLN A 92 2.79 -10.48 -1.05
C GLN A 92 1.47 -9.94 -0.51
N MET A 93 1.15 -10.19 0.76
CA MET A 93 -0.02 -9.59 1.42
C MET A 93 0.08 -8.06 1.42
N VAL A 94 1.20 -7.52 1.86
CA VAL A 94 1.43 -6.07 1.90
C VAL A 94 1.38 -5.43 0.52
N ALA A 95 1.94 -6.08 -0.51
CA ALA A 95 1.84 -5.59 -1.89
C ALA A 95 0.38 -5.57 -2.38
N ARG A 96 -0.43 -6.60 -2.05
CA ARG A 96 -1.86 -6.62 -2.40
C ARG A 96 -2.65 -5.53 -1.68
N ASP A 97 -2.37 -5.31 -0.40
CA ASP A 97 -3.04 -4.26 0.38
C ASP A 97 -2.72 -2.88 -0.18
N ALA A 98 -1.45 -2.62 -0.53
CA ALA A 98 -1.04 -1.39 -1.19
C ALA A 98 -1.75 -1.20 -2.55
N ALA A 99 -1.88 -2.26 -3.35
CA ALA A 99 -2.59 -2.22 -4.62
C ALA A 99 -4.09 -1.91 -4.45
N ILE A 100 -4.73 -2.44 -3.39
CA ILE A 100 -6.13 -2.13 -3.07
C ILE A 100 -6.29 -0.66 -2.71
N VAL A 101 -5.43 -0.14 -1.82
CA VAL A 101 -5.45 1.28 -1.42
C VAL A 101 -5.25 2.19 -2.63
N HIS A 102 -4.26 1.88 -3.47
CA HIS A 102 -3.99 2.66 -4.68
C HIS A 102 -5.18 2.65 -5.66
N ARG A 103 -5.79 1.49 -5.90
CA ARG A 103 -6.97 1.34 -6.77
C ARG A 103 -8.15 2.14 -6.24
N ASP A 104 -8.37 2.12 -4.93
CA ASP A 104 -9.56 2.70 -4.30
C ASP A 104 -9.40 4.20 -3.97
N ALA A 105 -8.21 4.77 -4.15
CA ALA A 105 -7.88 6.16 -3.82
C ALA A 105 -8.82 7.18 -4.48
N VAL A 106 -9.15 7.00 -5.77
CA VAL A 106 -10.06 7.91 -6.49
C VAL A 106 -11.47 7.84 -5.92
N ALA A 107 -12.01 6.62 -5.76
CA ALA A 107 -13.35 6.42 -5.20
C ALA A 107 -13.45 6.98 -3.76
N MET A 108 -12.36 6.89 -3.01
CA MET A 108 -12.25 7.44 -1.67
C MET A 108 -12.26 8.96 -1.65
N ALA A 109 -11.48 9.59 -2.53
CA ALA A 109 -11.43 11.03 -2.70
C ALA A 109 -12.79 11.61 -3.13
N ASP A 110 -13.47 10.94 -4.08
CA ASP A 110 -14.82 11.30 -4.51
C ASP A 110 -15.82 11.21 -3.36
N ARG A 111 -15.69 10.17 -2.53
CA ARG A 111 -16.55 9.99 -1.35
C ARG A 111 -16.33 11.10 -0.32
N MET A 112 -15.08 11.48 -0.05
CA MET A 112 -14.78 12.62 0.84
C MET A 112 -15.41 13.92 0.32
N THR A 113 -15.30 14.20 -0.98
CA THR A 113 -15.93 15.38 -1.61
C THR A 113 -17.46 15.32 -1.50
N ALA A 114 -18.08 14.17 -1.72
CA ALA A 114 -19.53 14.01 -1.58
C ALA A 114 -20.00 14.25 -0.14
N VAL A 115 -19.28 13.74 0.86
CA VAL A 115 -19.60 13.95 2.28
C VAL A 115 -19.39 15.41 2.68
N ALA A 116 -18.32 16.05 2.20
CA ALA A 116 -18.06 17.47 2.43
C ALA A 116 -19.21 18.35 1.89
N ALA A 117 -19.65 18.09 0.65
CA ALA A 117 -20.76 18.80 0.04
C ALA A 117 -22.08 18.61 0.82
N ALA A 118 -22.37 17.38 1.26
CA ALA A 118 -23.55 17.09 2.08
C ALA A 118 -23.52 17.79 3.44
N ALA A 119 -22.34 17.90 4.08
CA ALA A 119 -22.16 18.64 5.33
C ALA A 119 -22.36 20.15 5.13
N ALA A 120 -21.75 20.73 4.10
CA ALA A 120 -21.88 22.16 3.77
C ALA A 120 -23.33 22.55 3.44
N ALA A 121 -24.08 21.68 2.76
CA ALA A 121 -25.48 21.91 2.38
C ALA A 121 -26.43 22.10 3.58
N GLN A 122 -26.03 21.68 4.79
CA GLN A 122 -26.81 21.94 6.00
C GLN A 122 -26.82 23.41 6.40
N GLY A 123 -25.92 24.23 5.85
CA GLY A 123 -25.86 25.67 6.10
C GLY A 123 -25.45 26.05 7.53
N THR A 124 -24.95 25.10 8.33
CA THR A 124 -24.49 25.34 9.70
C THR A 124 -22.99 25.65 9.73
N PRO A 125 -22.49 26.43 10.71
CA PRO A 125 -21.05 26.65 10.86
C PRO A 125 -20.26 25.35 10.99
N SER A 126 -20.79 24.38 11.76
CA SER A 126 -20.16 23.07 11.91
C SER A 126 -20.12 22.28 10.60
N GLY A 127 -21.14 22.37 9.74
CA GLY A 127 -21.13 21.75 8.43
C GLY A 127 -20.06 22.31 7.49
N GLN A 128 -19.81 23.62 7.57
CA GLN A 128 -18.73 24.29 6.83
C GLN A 128 -17.34 23.88 7.34
N GLU A 129 -17.15 23.76 8.64
CA GLU A 129 -15.89 23.26 9.24
C GLU A 129 -15.61 21.81 8.81
N VAL A 130 -16.62 20.94 8.83
CA VAL A 130 -16.49 19.54 8.38
C VAL A 130 -16.10 19.50 6.90
N ALA A 131 -16.74 20.32 6.06
CA ALA A 131 -16.41 20.39 4.65
C ALA A 131 -14.96 20.86 4.41
N ALA A 132 -14.53 21.91 5.11
CA ALA A 132 -13.17 22.42 5.03
C ALA A 132 -12.13 21.38 5.50
N PHE A 133 -12.43 20.66 6.59
CA PHE A 133 -11.57 19.59 7.09
C PHE A 133 -11.45 18.45 6.07
N LEU A 134 -12.55 18.00 5.48
CA LEU A 134 -12.53 16.91 4.50
C LEU A 134 -11.82 17.29 3.20
N GLU A 135 -11.93 18.54 2.76
CA GLU A 135 -11.18 19.03 1.61
C GLU A 135 -9.67 19.08 1.90
N TRP A 136 -9.28 19.52 3.10
CA TRP A 136 -7.88 19.45 3.53
C TRP A 136 -7.39 18.00 3.67
N ALA A 137 -8.20 17.12 4.27
CA ALA A 137 -7.88 15.72 4.49
C ALA A 137 -7.62 14.99 3.16
N LYS A 138 -8.42 15.28 2.13
CA LYS A 138 -8.30 14.72 0.78
C LYS A 138 -6.99 15.13 0.07
N ASN A 139 -6.55 16.37 0.26
CA ASN A 139 -5.47 16.94 -0.55
C ASN A 139 -4.09 16.87 0.12
N GLU A 140 -4.04 17.00 1.46
CA GLU A 140 -2.76 17.13 2.18
C GLU A 140 -2.71 16.31 3.48
N GLY A 141 -3.87 16.07 4.10
CA GLY A 141 -3.91 15.59 5.48
C GLY A 141 -3.75 14.08 5.65
N PHE A 142 -4.32 13.28 4.74
CA PHE A 142 -4.44 11.84 4.94
C PHE A 142 -4.32 11.04 3.64
N GLU A 143 -3.73 9.85 3.75
CA GLU A 143 -3.90 8.77 2.79
C GLU A 143 -5.00 7.84 3.32
N PRO A 144 -6.18 7.78 2.68
CA PRO A 144 -7.29 7.00 3.20
C PRO A 144 -7.23 5.55 2.72
N PHE A 145 -7.28 4.61 3.67
CA PHE A 145 -7.17 3.16 3.41
C PHE A 145 -8.53 2.46 3.32
N GLY A 146 -9.60 3.14 3.71
CA GLY A 146 -10.93 2.56 3.75
C GLY A 146 -11.98 3.52 4.29
N TYR A 147 -13.23 3.24 3.98
CA TYR A 147 -14.38 4.03 4.38
C TYR A 147 -15.59 3.13 4.62
N ALA A 148 -16.42 3.49 5.59
CA ALA A 148 -17.75 2.92 5.78
C ALA A 148 -18.63 3.85 6.63
N TYR A 149 -19.92 3.85 6.34
CA TYR A 149 -20.93 4.40 7.22
C TYR A 149 -21.26 3.46 8.37
N TYR A 150 -21.65 4.07 9.48
CA TYR A 150 -22.08 3.39 10.67
C TYR A 150 -23.37 4.03 11.18
N PHE A 151 -24.35 3.19 11.51
CA PHE A 151 -25.60 3.60 12.13
C PHE A 151 -25.50 3.46 13.64
N VAL A 152 -25.93 4.51 14.34
CA VAL A 152 -26.10 4.49 15.80
C VAL A 152 -27.47 3.92 16.11
N LYS A 153 -27.52 2.82 16.88
CA LYS A 153 -28.77 2.23 17.37
C LYS A 153 -29.04 2.68 18.81
N PRO A 154 -30.22 3.29 19.11
CA PRO A 154 -30.56 3.66 20.48
C PRO A 154 -30.48 2.46 21.44
N GLY A 155 -29.78 2.63 22.56
CA GLY A 155 -29.63 1.60 23.59
C GLY A 155 -28.59 0.51 23.28
N VAL A 156 -27.95 0.55 22.10
CA VAL A 156 -26.87 -0.38 21.72
C VAL A 156 -25.54 0.37 21.73
N ARG A 157 -24.51 -0.22 22.35
CA ARG A 157 -23.16 0.37 22.39
C ARG A 157 -22.40 0.18 21.08
N GLU A 158 -22.71 -0.85 20.33
CA GLU A 158 -22.06 -1.18 19.07
C GLU A 158 -22.72 -0.42 17.91
N LEU A 159 -21.87 0.09 17.03
CA LEU A 159 -22.27 0.72 15.79
C LEU A 159 -22.56 -0.36 14.75
N GLU A 160 -23.68 -0.23 14.03
CA GLU A 160 -23.96 -1.12 12.90
C GLU A 160 -23.32 -0.57 11.63
N ARG A 161 -22.43 -1.34 11.01
CA ARG A 161 -21.78 -0.94 9.76
C ARG A 161 -22.74 -1.10 8.58
N ASP A 162 -22.82 -0.06 7.75
CA ASP A 162 -23.51 -0.10 6.46
C ASP A 162 -22.60 -0.78 5.42
N ILE A 163 -22.78 -2.09 5.21
CA ILE A 163 -21.91 -2.89 4.33
C ILE A 163 -21.87 -2.34 2.88
N PRO A 164 -23.00 -1.97 2.25
CA PRO A 164 -23.02 -1.33 0.93
C PRO A 164 -22.20 -0.05 0.80
N SER A 165 -21.97 0.69 1.89
CA SER A 165 -21.22 1.95 1.86
C SER A 165 -19.71 1.79 1.78
N ARG A 166 -19.19 0.56 1.90
CA ARG A 166 -17.76 0.34 2.10
C ARG A 166 -16.94 0.62 0.84
N ILE A 167 -15.78 1.23 1.05
CA ILE A 167 -14.69 1.31 0.08
C ILE A 167 -13.45 0.77 0.82
N GLY A 168 -12.70 -0.14 0.18
CA GLY A 168 -11.73 -1.02 0.85
C GLY A 168 -12.29 -2.38 1.25
#